data_AF-A0A4R3UKS0-F1
#
_entry.id   AF-A0A4R3UKS0-F1
#
_cell.length_a   1.000
_cell.length_b   1.000
_cell.length_c   1.000
_cell.angle_alpha   90.00
_cell.angle_beta   90.00
_cell.angle_gamma   90.00
#
_symmetry.space_group_name_H-M   'P 1'
#
loop_
_entity.id
_entity.type
_entity.pdbx_description
1 polymer ?
#
loop_
_entity_poly.entity_id
_entity_poly.type
_entity_poly.pdbx_seq_one_letter_code
_entity_poly.pdbx_strand_id
1 'polypeptide(L)'
;MNAATSSQMLLAFWRQRDHEAPWGRRLLLALTLLGLGAALYAAPGLWPTVLAGSAALALAALWTAVAGSLLLQNHPHAARFVPGHLQRLRELALAAWAAVTLACTLLLWLSLSRLPPFPALLLIVAATLAFTAWALRAWMLWMLLSFGPALFFGFGLDRRLAPLWSLLRELWAAQTATVAALCLLVLGWSITRLFGNGDTAHSQGYARRARMRRASRDGMMGNRAGLATFGRPGECLGQPFERAASAWLRHVLARARATPASVLQRAEIVLHGQQHWLRQGLGVLVALAITALSFGLLLAMGGLGPDKAWAQGAFGMAIGVASAGFNPSFALPNMLWQSRREQALLRLLPGMPQGTAMNRGVAWLQLRHALLAWTLTALTLGLLAWAADDLALLCLAFGALPLSASWLLRAPARMQAPSSWTAVLPILAFLLLAWGMYAANRKLDVPLAALLGASVVASLVLGLWRWRVVCRAPQPLPAGRLG
;
A
#
# COMPACT_ATOMS: atom_id res chain seq x y z
N MET A 1 -29.46 -7.69 -9.83
CA MET A 1 -28.34 -8.33 -9.09
C MET A 1 -28.21 -9.75 -9.61
N ASN A 2 -27.05 -10.13 -10.17
CA ASN A 2 -26.86 -11.49 -10.69
C ASN A 2 -26.85 -12.48 -9.53
N ALA A 3 -27.59 -13.58 -9.61
CA ALA A 3 -27.66 -14.61 -8.56
C ALA A 3 -26.26 -15.15 -8.17
N ALA A 4 -25.32 -15.16 -9.10
CA ALA A 4 -23.91 -15.50 -8.89
C ALA A 4 -23.18 -14.56 -7.91
N THR A 5 -23.54 -13.27 -7.87
CA THR A 5 -22.96 -12.33 -6.88
C THR A 5 -23.53 -12.51 -5.48
N SER A 6 -24.76 -12.99 -5.35
CA SER A 6 -25.39 -13.28 -4.07
C SER A 6 -24.86 -14.58 -3.45
N SER A 7 -24.64 -15.63 -4.26
CA SER A 7 -24.07 -16.90 -3.79
C SER A 7 -22.62 -16.75 -3.31
N GLN A 8 -21.85 -15.83 -3.90
CA GLN A 8 -20.49 -15.52 -3.44
C GLN A 8 -20.43 -14.89 -2.05
N MET A 9 -21.49 -14.22 -1.58
CA MET A 9 -21.50 -13.60 -0.24
C MET A 9 -21.46 -14.63 0.90
N LEU A 10 -21.97 -15.84 0.67
CA LEU A 10 -22.03 -16.91 1.68
C LEU A 10 -20.80 -17.83 1.69
N LEU A 11 -19.85 -17.63 0.77
CA LEU A 11 -18.63 -18.43 0.71
C LEU A 11 -17.63 -18.02 1.79
N ALA A 12 -16.89 -19.00 2.32
CA ALA A 12 -15.75 -18.74 3.20
C ALA A 12 -14.74 -17.80 2.53
N PHE A 13 -14.05 -16.96 3.33
CA PHE A 13 -13.22 -15.87 2.81
C PHE A 13 -12.15 -16.34 1.79
N TRP A 14 -11.65 -17.58 1.92
CA TRP A 14 -10.65 -18.15 1.01
C TRP A 14 -11.22 -18.52 -0.37
N ARG A 15 -12.53 -18.78 -0.46
CA ARG A 15 -13.28 -19.04 -1.71
C ARG A 15 -13.78 -17.75 -2.38
N GLN A 16 -13.90 -16.65 -1.63
CA GLN A 16 -14.30 -15.34 -2.18
C GLN A 16 -13.20 -14.63 -2.99
N ARG A 17 -11.98 -15.19 -3.03
CA ARG A 17 -10.80 -14.57 -3.64
C ARG A 17 -10.39 -15.35 -4.89
N ASP A 18 -10.01 -14.64 -5.96
CA ASP A 18 -9.72 -15.16 -7.30
C ASP A 18 -9.01 -16.51 -7.29
N HIS A 19 -9.70 -17.51 -7.86
CA HIS A 19 -9.11 -18.81 -8.21
C HIS A 19 -8.10 -18.67 -9.37
N GLU A 20 -8.21 -17.59 -10.16
CA GLU A 20 -7.41 -17.39 -11.37
C GLU A 20 -5.96 -16.94 -11.11
N ALA A 21 -5.62 -16.54 -9.87
CA ALA A 21 -4.28 -16.07 -9.52
C ALA A 21 -3.64 -16.83 -8.34
N PRO A 22 -3.51 -18.18 -8.40
CA PRO A 22 -3.02 -19.00 -7.29
C PRO A 22 -1.56 -18.70 -6.94
N TRP A 23 -0.75 -18.35 -7.94
CA TRP A 23 0.65 -18.00 -7.77
C TRP A 23 0.84 -16.87 -6.77
N GLY A 24 -0.06 -15.87 -6.78
CA GLY A 24 -0.09 -14.71 -5.86
C GLY A 24 0.18 -15.10 -4.41
N ARG A 25 -0.63 -16.06 -3.99
CA ARG A 25 -0.64 -16.59 -2.62
C ARG A 25 0.58 -17.45 -2.36
N ARG A 26 0.96 -18.29 -3.32
CA ARG A 26 2.13 -19.19 -3.20
C ARG A 26 3.42 -18.40 -3.02
N LEU A 27 3.63 -17.33 -3.77
CA LEU A 27 4.83 -16.52 -3.61
C LEU A 27 4.77 -15.68 -2.34
N LEU A 28 3.62 -15.09 -1.97
CA LEU A 28 3.51 -14.39 -0.68
C LEU A 28 3.85 -15.34 0.47
N LEU A 29 3.31 -16.57 0.45
CA LEU A 29 3.68 -17.62 1.39
C LEU A 29 5.18 -17.94 1.31
N ALA A 30 5.75 -18.12 0.12
CA ALA A 30 7.17 -18.40 -0.05
C ALA A 30 8.05 -17.26 0.50
N LEU A 31 7.69 -16.00 0.27
CA LEU A 31 8.39 -14.84 0.81
C LEU A 31 8.27 -14.76 2.33
N THR A 32 7.10 -15.07 2.89
CA THR A 32 6.92 -15.19 4.34
C THR A 32 7.79 -16.31 4.92
N LEU A 33 7.84 -17.48 4.28
CA LEU A 33 8.68 -18.60 4.69
C LEU A 33 10.17 -18.29 4.55
N LEU A 34 10.59 -17.60 3.48
CA LEU A 34 11.96 -17.14 3.28
C LEU A 34 12.36 -16.10 4.33
N GLY A 35 11.49 -15.13 4.61
CA GLY A 35 11.71 -14.13 5.66
C GLY A 35 11.79 -14.79 7.04
N LEU A 36 10.96 -15.79 7.30
CA LEU A 36 11.02 -16.61 8.50
C LEU A 36 12.35 -17.37 8.59
N GLY A 37 12.75 -18.07 7.53
CA GLY A 37 14.02 -18.79 7.47
C GLY A 37 15.22 -17.88 7.68
N ALA A 38 15.22 -16.68 7.07
CA ALA A 38 16.26 -15.68 7.26
C ALA A 38 16.30 -15.16 8.71
N ALA A 39 15.16 -14.92 9.34
CA ALA A 39 15.09 -14.50 10.74
C ALA A 39 15.63 -15.60 11.69
N LEU A 40 15.29 -16.87 11.43
CA LEU A 40 15.80 -18.01 12.17
C LEU A 40 17.31 -18.20 11.99
N TYR A 41 17.82 -18.02 10.78
CA TYR A 41 19.26 -18.06 10.49
C TYR A 41 20.03 -16.94 11.18
N ALA A 42 19.48 -15.71 11.17
CA ALA A 42 20.12 -14.54 11.76
C ALA A 42 20.13 -14.57 13.30
N ALA A 43 19.15 -15.24 13.92
CA ALA A 43 19.02 -15.30 15.38
C ALA A 43 18.59 -16.71 15.84
N PRO A 44 19.48 -17.72 15.75
CA PRO A 44 19.13 -19.11 16.03
C PRO A 44 18.66 -19.32 17.47
N GLY A 45 19.19 -18.56 18.44
CA GLY A 45 18.74 -18.64 19.84
C GLY A 45 17.33 -18.09 20.09
N LEU A 46 16.72 -17.40 19.12
CA LEU A 46 15.36 -16.85 19.21
C LEU A 46 14.33 -17.66 18.43
N TRP A 47 14.67 -18.87 17.96
CA TRP A 47 13.78 -19.66 17.11
C TRP A 47 12.37 -19.90 17.70
N PRO A 48 12.18 -20.19 19.01
CA PRO A 48 10.84 -20.41 19.56
C PRO A 48 10.03 -19.12 19.51
N THR A 49 10.67 -18.00 19.82
CA THR A 49 10.08 -16.65 19.77
C THR A 49 9.66 -16.26 18.38
N VAL A 50 10.54 -16.47 17.40
CA VAL A 50 10.31 -16.12 15.99
C VAL A 50 9.18 -16.98 15.41
N LEU A 51 9.16 -18.29 15.68
CA LEU A 51 8.09 -19.18 15.22
C LEU A 51 6.75 -18.85 15.88
N ALA A 52 6.71 -18.70 17.21
CA ALA A 52 5.49 -18.39 17.95
C ALA A 52 4.92 -17.02 17.56
N GLY A 53 5.77 -16.01 17.44
CA GLY A 53 5.37 -14.68 16.96
C GLY A 53 4.81 -14.72 15.54
N SER A 54 5.45 -15.48 14.64
CA SER A 54 4.99 -15.63 13.26
C SER A 54 3.66 -16.38 13.16
N ALA A 55 3.48 -17.44 13.95
CA ALA A 55 2.22 -18.17 14.01
C ALA A 55 1.09 -17.34 14.65
N ALA A 56 1.37 -16.57 15.71
CA ALA A 56 0.42 -15.62 16.28
C ALA A 56 0.02 -14.53 15.28
N LEU A 57 0.97 -14.02 14.49
CA LEU A 57 0.69 -13.05 13.42
C LEU A 57 -0.18 -13.68 12.32
N ALA A 58 0.09 -14.93 11.92
CA ALA A 58 -0.72 -15.66 10.95
C ALA A 58 -2.16 -15.86 11.44
N LEU A 59 -2.35 -16.20 12.72
CA LEU A 59 -3.66 -16.29 13.36
C LEU A 59 -4.37 -14.93 13.42
N ALA A 60 -3.66 -13.85 13.74
CA ALA A 60 -4.22 -12.49 13.72
C ALA A 60 -4.64 -12.05 12.30
N ALA A 61 -3.85 -12.41 11.28
CA ALA A 61 -4.19 -12.17 9.88
C ALA A 61 -5.42 -12.99 9.44
N LEU A 62 -5.51 -14.25 9.89
CA LEU A 62 -6.69 -15.10 9.68
C LEU A 62 -7.93 -14.49 10.32
N TRP A 63 -7.85 -14.04 11.57
CA TRP A 63 -8.92 -13.31 12.23
C TRP A 63 -9.36 -12.08 11.43
N THR A 64 -8.41 -11.26 10.98
CA THR A 64 -8.70 -10.07 10.17
C THR A 64 -9.44 -10.44 8.87
N ALA A 65 -9.08 -11.55 8.23
CA ALA A 65 -9.77 -12.05 7.05
C ALA A 65 -11.20 -12.54 7.36
N VAL A 66 -11.39 -13.27 8.45
CA VAL A 66 -12.70 -13.74 8.94
C VAL A 66 -13.60 -12.56 9.28
N ALA A 67 -13.14 -11.64 10.13
CA ALA A 67 -13.86 -10.43 10.52
C ALA A 67 -14.22 -9.58 9.29
N GLY A 68 -13.28 -9.44 8.34
CA GLY A 68 -13.53 -8.77 7.06
C GLY A 68 -14.67 -9.43 6.26
N SER A 69 -14.71 -10.76 6.20
CA SER A 69 -15.78 -11.51 5.51
C SER A 69 -17.13 -11.38 6.21
N LEU A 70 -17.19 -11.51 7.55
CA LEU A 70 -18.42 -11.29 8.31
C LEU A 70 -18.96 -9.85 8.12
N LEU A 71 -18.06 -8.86 8.08
CA LEU A 71 -18.41 -7.47 7.80
C LEU A 71 -18.93 -7.23 6.37
N LEU A 72 -18.60 -8.10 5.41
CA LEU A 72 -19.17 -8.11 4.06
C LEU A 72 -20.56 -8.73 4.03
N GLN A 73 -20.75 -9.82 4.78
CA GLN A 73 -22.04 -10.51 4.92
C GLN A 73 -23.08 -9.67 5.66
N ASN A 74 -22.66 -8.69 6.45
CA ASN A 74 -23.55 -7.75 7.13
C ASN A 74 -24.13 -6.70 6.15
N HIS A 75 -24.90 -7.15 5.16
CA HIS A 75 -25.60 -6.28 4.21
C HIS A 75 -26.78 -5.58 4.90
N PRO A 76 -27.03 -4.27 4.68
CA PRO A 76 -28.11 -3.54 5.36
C PRO A 76 -29.50 -4.17 5.19
N HIS A 77 -29.83 -4.61 3.97
CA HIS A 77 -31.09 -5.32 3.71
C HIS A 77 -31.17 -6.69 4.41
N ALA A 78 -30.09 -7.48 4.40
CA ALA A 78 -30.10 -8.78 5.07
C ALA A 78 -30.22 -8.63 6.59
N ALA A 79 -29.50 -7.67 7.18
CA ALA A 79 -29.57 -7.37 8.61
C ALA A 79 -30.99 -6.93 9.06
N ARG A 80 -31.76 -6.29 8.18
CA ARG A 80 -33.12 -5.80 8.48
C ARG A 80 -34.21 -6.83 8.19
N PHE A 81 -34.08 -7.61 7.11
CA PHE A 81 -35.17 -8.44 6.60
C PHE A 81 -34.98 -9.94 6.82
N VAL A 82 -33.76 -10.41 7.11
CA VAL A 82 -33.50 -11.85 7.35
C VAL A 82 -33.48 -12.12 8.85
N PRO A 83 -34.47 -12.84 9.40
CA PRO A 83 -34.55 -13.10 10.84
C PRO A 83 -33.34 -13.90 11.32
N GLY A 84 -32.79 -13.51 12.47
CA GLY A 84 -31.63 -14.17 13.09
C GLY A 84 -30.28 -13.97 12.39
N HIS A 85 -30.23 -13.36 11.19
CA HIS A 85 -28.97 -13.15 10.44
C HIS A 85 -27.93 -12.39 11.26
N LEU A 86 -28.34 -11.25 11.83
CA LEU A 86 -27.46 -10.39 12.62
C LEU A 86 -26.98 -11.07 13.91
N GLN A 87 -27.86 -11.83 14.56
CA GLN A 87 -27.51 -12.57 15.78
C GLN A 87 -26.45 -13.64 15.47
N ARG A 88 -26.65 -14.44 14.40
CA ARG A 88 -25.67 -15.44 13.97
C ARG A 88 -24.32 -14.81 13.60
N LEU A 89 -24.30 -13.66 12.93
CA LEU A 89 -23.05 -12.94 12.64
C LEU A 89 -22.32 -12.51 13.92
N ARG A 90 -23.05 -12.04 14.93
CA ARG A 90 -22.47 -11.63 16.23
C ARG A 90 -21.90 -12.83 16.99
N GLU A 91 -22.65 -13.92 17.06
CA GLU A 91 -22.23 -15.18 17.72
C GLU A 91 -20.98 -15.76 17.05
N LEU A 92 -20.97 -15.85 15.72
CA LEU A 92 -19.80 -16.33 14.96
C LEU A 92 -18.58 -15.43 15.15
N ALA A 93 -18.76 -14.11 15.15
CA ALA A 93 -17.67 -13.17 15.37
C ALA A 93 -17.09 -13.28 16.78
N LEU A 94 -17.94 -13.39 17.81
CA LEU A 94 -17.54 -13.59 19.19
C LEU A 94 -16.77 -14.90 19.37
N ALA A 95 -17.30 -16.01 18.84
CA ALA A 95 -16.69 -17.32 18.94
C ALA A 95 -15.32 -17.34 18.24
N ALA A 96 -15.23 -16.81 17.01
CA ALA A 96 -13.98 -16.74 16.27
C ALA A 96 -12.96 -15.82 16.94
N TRP A 97 -13.39 -14.66 17.48
CA TRP A 97 -12.53 -13.76 18.23
C TRP A 97 -11.97 -14.45 19.47
N ALA A 98 -12.84 -15.02 20.31
CA ALA A 98 -12.43 -15.69 21.54
C ALA A 98 -11.47 -16.86 21.28
N ALA A 99 -11.76 -17.68 20.26
CA ALA A 99 -10.91 -18.81 19.88
C ALA A 99 -9.52 -18.36 19.40
N VAL A 100 -9.45 -17.35 18.52
CA VAL A 100 -8.16 -16.84 18.03
C VAL A 100 -7.41 -16.10 19.12
N THR A 101 -8.09 -15.32 19.97
CA THR A 101 -7.48 -14.69 21.14
C THR A 101 -6.83 -15.73 22.04
N LEU A 102 -7.58 -16.76 22.45
CA LEU A 102 -7.05 -17.81 23.32
C LEU A 102 -5.89 -18.56 22.68
N ALA A 103 -6.00 -18.93 21.40
CA ALA A 103 -4.95 -19.63 20.67
C ALA A 103 -3.66 -18.80 20.56
N CYS A 104 -3.76 -17.52 20.21
CA CYS A 104 -2.62 -16.61 20.16
C CYS A 104 -1.99 -16.43 21.55
N THR A 105 -2.80 -16.25 22.60
CA THR A 105 -2.31 -16.08 23.96
C THR A 105 -1.59 -17.33 24.47
N LEU A 106 -2.18 -18.52 24.29
CA LEU A 106 -1.56 -19.78 24.69
C LEU A 106 -0.24 -20.02 23.95
N LEU A 107 -0.24 -19.83 22.63
CA LEU A 107 0.94 -19.98 21.79
C LEU A 107 2.09 -19.08 22.26
N LEU A 108 1.80 -17.80 22.47
CA LEU A 108 2.79 -16.83 22.93
C LEU A 108 3.25 -17.13 24.36
N TRP A 109 2.33 -17.41 25.28
CA TRP A 109 2.63 -17.69 26.69
C TRP A 109 3.51 -18.93 26.87
N LEU A 110 3.23 -20.02 26.14
CA LEU A 110 4.00 -21.26 26.21
C LEU A 110 5.38 -21.14 25.56
N SER A 111 5.52 -20.28 24.55
CA SER A 111 6.74 -20.20 23.74
C SER A 111 7.71 -19.11 24.19
N LEU A 112 7.27 -18.18 25.05
CA LEU A 112 8.02 -17.00 25.44
C LEU A 112 8.14 -16.92 26.97
N SER A 113 9.32 -17.25 27.47
CA SER A 113 9.61 -17.31 28.91
C SER A 113 9.59 -15.96 29.65
N ARG A 114 9.58 -14.84 28.93
CA ARG A 114 9.63 -13.46 29.49
C ARG A 114 8.39 -12.63 29.22
N LEU A 115 7.22 -13.26 29.13
CA LEU A 115 5.98 -12.54 28.90
C LEU A 115 5.29 -12.10 30.19
N PRO A 116 4.44 -11.05 30.10
CA PRO A 116 3.54 -10.70 31.19
C PRO A 116 2.66 -11.89 31.61
N PRO A 117 2.07 -11.85 32.81
CA PRO A 117 1.21 -12.93 33.29
C PRO A 117 0.06 -13.18 32.31
N PHE A 118 -0.40 -14.43 32.25
CA PHE A 118 -1.40 -14.89 31.27
C PHE A 118 -2.62 -13.95 31.13
N PRO A 119 -3.25 -13.42 32.20
CA PRO A 119 -4.39 -12.50 32.08
C PRO A 119 -4.06 -11.20 31.33
N ALA A 120 -2.86 -10.66 31.54
CA ALA A 120 -2.41 -9.44 30.85
C ALA A 120 -2.14 -9.71 29.38
N LEU A 121 -1.46 -10.82 29.06
CA LEU A 121 -1.23 -11.23 27.67
C LEU A 121 -2.55 -11.50 26.94
N LEU A 122 -3.51 -12.16 27.60
CA LEU A 122 -4.85 -12.42 27.09
C LEU A 122 -5.54 -11.11 26.72
N LEU A 123 -5.51 -10.12 27.63
CA LEU A 123 -6.13 -8.82 27.40
C LEU A 123 -5.47 -8.05 26.25
N ILE A 124 -4.13 -8.06 26.14
CA ILE A 124 -3.39 -7.39 25.06
C ILE A 124 -3.79 -7.98 23.70
N VAL A 125 -3.78 -9.31 23.58
CA VAL A 125 -4.15 -10.01 22.36
C VAL A 125 -5.63 -9.76 22.02
N ALA A 126 -6.52 -9.88 23.01
CA ALA A 126 -7.95 -9.60 22.88
C ALA A 126 -8.21 -8.19 22.34
N ALA A 127 -7.56 -7.19 22.92
CA ALA A 127 -7.69 -5.79 22.54
C ALA A 127 -7.13 -5.53 21.13
N THR A 128 -6.00 -6.13 20.78
CA THR A 128 -5.39 -5.99 19.45
C THR A 128 -6.27 -6.61 18.36
N LEU A 129 -6.84 -7.79 18.60
CA LEU A 129 -7.76 -8.44 17.67
C LEU A 129 -9.09 -7.68 17.56
N ALA A 130 -9.62 -7.13 18.67
CA ALA A 130 -10.80 -6.28 18.62
C ALA A 130 -10.53 -4.98 17.85
N PHE A 131 -9.39 -4.34 18.10
CA PHE A 131 -8.97 -3.13 17.41
C PHE A 131 -8.83 -3.35 15.91
N THR A 132 -8.17 -4.44 15.48
CA THR A 132 -8.02 -4.75 14.04
C THR A 132 -9.38 -4.97 13.37
N ALA A 133 -10.33 -5.64 14.03
CA ALA A 133 -11.70 -5.79 13.50
C ALA A 133 -12.42 -4.44 13.38
N TRP A 134 -12.31 -3.57 14.39
CA TRP A 134 -12.86 -2.21 14.33
C TRP A 134 -12.20 -1.35 13.24
N ALA A 135 -10.90 -1.49 13.05
CA ALA A 135 -10.16 -0.77 12.01
C ALA A 135 -10.60 -1.18 10.59
N LEU A 136 -11.09 -2.41 10.39
CA LEU A 136 -11.73 -2.81 9.12
C LEU A 136 -13.05 -2.07 8.86
N ARG A 137 -13.79 -1.70 9.93
CA ARG A 137 -15.04 -0.95 9.83
C ARG A 137 -14.80 0.56 9.71
N ALA A 138 -13.88 1.10 10.50
CA ALA A 138 -13.62 2.52 10.63
C ALA A 138 -12.17 2.84 10.25
N TRP A 139 -11.96 3.32 9.01
CA TRP A 139 -10.63 3.67 8.50
C TRP A 139 -9.86 4.68 9.36
N MET A 140 -10.56 5.53 10.12
CA MET A 140 -9.93 6.51 11.04
C MET A 140 -9.14 5.83 12.16
N LEU A 141 -9.49 4.61 12.54
CA LEU A 141 -8.71 3.87 13.54
C LEU A 141 -7.35 3.46 13.00
N TRP A 142 -7.18 3.26 11.68
CA TRP A 142 -5.85 3.11 11.10
C TRP A 142 -5.03 4.39 11.24
N MET A 143 -5.65 5.57 11.13
CA MET A 143 -4.97 6.84 11.41
C MET A 143 -4.58 6.93 12.89
N LEU A 144 -5.46 6.49 13.80
CA LEU A 144 -5.12 6.42 15.23
C LEU A 144 -3.97 5.43 15.49
N LEU A 145 -3.88 4.32 14.77
CA LEU A 145 -2.72 3.42 14.90
C LEU A 145 -1.43 4.12 14.43
N SER A 146 -1.49 4.83 13.30
CA SER A 146 -0.32 5.48 12.71
C SER A 146 0.15 6.71 13.48
N PHE A 147 -0.77 7.54 13.94
CA PHE A 147 -0.47 8.82 14.61
C PHE A 147 -0.57 8.72 16.13
N GLY A 148 -1.33 7.76 16.65
CA GLY A 148 -1.62 7.61 18.09
C GLY A 148 -0.37 7.57 18.96
N PRO A 149 0.68 6.80 18.64
CA PRO A 149 1.92 6.82 19.41
C PRO A 149 2.56 8.21 19.45
N ALA A 150 2.67 8.88 18.30
CA ALA A 150 3.22 10.24 18.23
C ALA A 150 2.37 11.26 19.00
N LEU A 151 1.04 11.11 18.96
CA LEU A 151 0.13 11.94 19.75
C LEU A 151 0.27 11.65 21.25
N PHE A 152 0.32 10.37 21.63
CA PHE A 152 0.32 9.91 23.02
C PHE A 152 1.61 10.31 23.75
N PHE A 153 2.76 10.04 23.13
CA PHE A 153 4.06 10.38 23.71
C PHE A 153 4.47 11.82 23.41
N GLY A 154 4.12 12.37 22.25
CA GLY A 154 4.52 13.73 21.85
C GLY A 154 3.75 14.83 22.59
N PHE A 155 2.44 14.71 22.78
CA PHE A 155 1.68 15.73 23.53
C PHE A 155 1.80 15.60 25.06
N GLY A 156 2.67 14.71 25.54
CA GLY A 156 2.75 14.38 26.96
C GLY A 156 1.42 13.82 27.50
N LEU A 157 0.60 13.18 26.65
CA LEU A 157 -0.65 12.57 27.09
C LEU A 157 -0.35 11.43 28.06
N ASP A 158 0.76 10.73 27.88
CA ASP A 158 1.30 9.77 28.85
C ASP A 158 1.46 10.40 30.25
N ARG A 159 2.01 11.63 30.34
CA ARG A 159 2.18 12.36 31.61
C ARG A 159 0.85 12.86 32.16
N ARG A 160 -0.01 13.42 31.30
CA ARG A 160 -1.33 13.92 31.70
C ARG A 160 -2.27 12.80 32.16
N LEU A 161 -2.13 11.62 31.56
CA LEU A 161 -2.89 10.42 31.91
C LEU A 161 -2.16 9.54 32.93
N ALA A 162 -0.97 9.94 33.42
CA ALA A 162 -0.21 9.18 34.39
C ALA A 162 -1.00 8.90 35.68
N PRO A 163 -1.77 9.85 36.26
CA PRO A 163 -2.59 9.58 37.44
C PRO A 163 -3.69 8.55 37.17
N LEU A 164 -4.31 8.61 35.98
CA LEU A 164 -5.29 7.60 35.57
C LEU A 164 -4.61 6.23 35.41
N TRP A 165 -3.42 6.20 34.82
CA TRP A 165 -2.67 4.97 34.60
C TRP A 165 -2.19 4.33 35.91
N SER A 166 -1.79 5.13 36.91
CA SER A 166 -1.42 4.61 38.24
C SER A 166 -2.63 4.00 38.93
N LEU A 167 -3.78 4.69 38.93
CA LEU A 167 -5.04 4.16 39.47
C LEU A 167 -5.45 2.84 38.80
N LEU A 168 -5.37 2.77 37.47
CA LEU A 168 -5.68 1.54 36.73
C LEU A 168 -4.69 0.42 37.04
N ARG A 169 -3.42 0.74 37.24
CA ARG A 169 -2.39 -0.24 37.61
C ARG A 169 -2.60 -0.78 39.03
N GLU A 170 -2.93 0.08 39.98
CA GLU A 170 -3.27 -0.31 41.36
C GLU A 170 -4.52 -1.18 41.38
N LEU A 171 -5.58 -0.79 40.66
CA LEU A 171 -6.78 -1.59 40.52
C LEU A 171 -6.50 -2.96 39.87
N TRP A 172 -5.66 -3.00 38.84
CA TRP A 172 -5.23 -4.24 38.21
C TRP A 172 -4.45 -5.13 39.20
N ALA A 173 -3.54 -4.56 39.98
CA ALA A 173 -2.76 -5.29 40.97
C ALA A 173 -3.64 -5.86 42.09
N ALA A 174 -4.66 -5.10 42.53
CA ALA A 174 -5.58 -5.52 43.57
C ALA A 174 -6.60 -6.57 43.10
N GLN A 175 -7.08 -6.47 41.85
CA GLN A 175 -8.22 -7.23 41.35
C GLN A 175 -8.01 -7.76 39.91
N THR A 176 -6.86 -8.38 39.64
CA THR A 176 -6.44 -8.81 38.29
C THR A 176 -7.52 -9.61 37.55
N ALA A 177 -8.08 -10.65 38.18
CA ALA A 177 -9.05 -11.53 37.53
C ALA A 177 -10.36 -10.81 37.20
N THR A 178 -10.90 -10.03 38.14
CA THR A 178 -12.15 -9.27 37.97
C THR A 178 -12.01 -8.19 36.90
N VAL A 179 -10.91 -7.43 36.92
CA VAL A 179 -10.63 -6.41 35.91
C VAL A 179 -10.44 -7.05 34.54
N ALA A 180 -9.67 -8.14 34.44
CA ALA A 180 -9.50 -8.86 33.19
C ALA A 180 -10.83 -9.38 32.62
N ALA A 181 -11.67 -10.01 33.46
CA ALA A 181 -12.98 -10.50 33.06
C ALA A 181 -13.89 -9.36 32.56
N LEU A 182 -13.95 -8.25 33.31
CA LEU A 182 -14.73 -7.07 32.92
C LEU A 182 -14.24 -6.49 31.57
N CYS A 183 -12.93 -6.32 31.41
CA CYS A 183 -12.37 -5.83 30.15
C CYS A 183 -12.65 -6.78 28.98
N LEU A 184 -12.55 -8.11 29.18
CA LEU A 184 -12.89 -9.09 28.15
C LEU A 184 -14.38 -9.07 27.78
N LEU A 185 -15.27 -8.89 28.76
CA LEU A 185 -16.71 -8.71 28.51
C LEU A 185 -16.98 -7.44 27.70
N VAL A 186 -16.32 -6.33 28.04
CA VAL A 186 -16.44 -5.06 27.30
C VAL A 186 -15.90 -5.22 25.87
N LEU A 187 -14.75 -5.87 25.69
CA LEU A 187 -14.18 -6.13 24.37
C LEU A 187 -15.10 -7.05 23.55
N GLY A 188 -15.59 -8.14 24.13
CA GLY A 188 -16.56 -9.04 23.49
C GLY A 188 -17.83 -8.29 23.08
N TRP A 189 -18.41 -7.50 23.99
CA TRP A 189 -19.54 -6.63 23.67
C TRP A 189 -19.22 -5.68 22.52
N SER A 190 -18.03 -5.09 22.47
CA SER A 190 -17.59 -4.25 21.35
C SER A 190 -17.56 -5.00 20.00
N ILE A 191 -17.17 -6.28 20.00
CA ILE A 191 -17.19 -7.12 18.79
C ILE A 191 -18.63 -7.27 18.28
N THR A 192 -19.62 -7.44 19.16
CA THR A 192 -21.03 -7.54 18.74
C THR A 192 -21.56 -6.25 18.12
N ARG A 193 -21.01 -5.09 18.55
CA ARG A 193 -21.34 -3.76 18.04
C ARG A 193 -20.68 -3.44 16.70
N LEU A 194 -19.76 -4.27 16.23
CA LEU A 194 -19.15 -4.16 14.91
C LEU A 194 -20.19 -4.32 13.78
N PHE A 195 -21.32 -4.98 14.04
CA PHE A 195 -22.37 -5.27 13.07
C PHE A 195 -23.55 -4.31 13.24
N GLY A 196 -23.90 -3.59 12.16
CA GLY A 196 -25.04 -2.66 12.13
C GLY A 196 -26.37 -3.35 11.85
N ASN A 197 -27.46 -2.75 12.35
CA ASN A 197 -28.80 -3.34 12.33
C ASN A 197 -29.58 -3.10 11.01
N GLY A 198 -28.97 -2.42 10.02
CA GLY A 198 -29.64 -2.12 8.74
C GLY A 198 -30.33 -0.75 8.69
N ASP A 199 -30.04 0.12 9.66
CA ASP A 199 -30.44 1.53 9.67
C ASP A 199 -29.72 2.35 8.58
N THR A 200 -30.07 3.64 8.50
CA THR A 200 -29.51 4.59 7.53
C THR A 200 -28.00 4.79 7.73
N ALA A 201 -27.53 4.83 8.98
CA ALA A 201 -26.11 4.93 9.29
C ALA A 201 -25.33 3.70 8.80
N HIS A 202 -25.88 2.50 9.03
CA HIS A 202 -25.30 1.25 8.53
C HIS A 202 -25.27 1.21 7.00
N SER A 203 -26.34 1.63 6.33
CA SER A 203 -26.40 1.62 4.86
C SER A 203 -25.39 2.58 4.23
N GLN A 204 -25.25 3.79 4.77
CA GLN A 204 -24.24 4.77 4.33
C GLN A 204 -22.82 4.25 4.57
N GLY A 205 -22.55 3.69 5.75
CA GLY A 205 -21.26 3.11 6.09
C GLY A 205 -20.91 1.90 5.21
N TYR A 206 -21.89 1.04 4.91
CA TYR A 206 -21.73 -0.09 4.00
C TYR A 206 -21.44 0.37 2.56
N ALA A 207 -22.18 1.35 2.05
CA ALA A 207 -21.98 1.91 0.72
C ALA A 207 -20.59 2.54 0.56
N ARG A 208 -20.12 3.28 1.58
CA ARG A 208 -18.76 3.83 1.62
C ARG A 208 -17.70 2.74 1.52
N ARG A 209 -17.81 1.68 2.33
CA ARG A 209 -16.88 0.53 2.28
C ARG A 209 -16.96 -0.19 0.92
N ALA A 210 -18.15 -0.32 0.34
CA ALA A 210 -18.32 -0.93 -0.97
C ALA A 210 -17.67 -0.11 -2.10
N ARG A 211 -17.66 1.23 -2.02
CA ARG A 211 -16.91 2.08 -2.93
C ARG A 211 -15.40 1.92 -2.76
N MET A 212 -14.90 1.94 -1.52
CA MET A 212 -13.48 1.71 -1.24
C MET A 212 -12.99 0.35 -1.75
N ARG A 213 -13.77 -0.72 -1.53
CA ARG A 213 -13.42 -2.06 -2.06
C ARG A 213 -13.39 -2.11 -3.57
N ARG A 214 -14.33 -1.44 -4.25
CA ARG A 214 -14.30 -1.31 -5.70
C ARG A 214 -13.05 -0.58 -6.15
N ALA A 215 -12.76 0.57 -5.56
CA ALA A 215 -11.54 1.33 -5.83
C ALA A 215 -10.25 0.51 -5.61
N SER A 216 -10.18 -0.30 -4.55
CA SER A 216 -9.04 -1.21 -4.32
C SER A 216 -8.94 -2.34 -5.35
N ARG A 217 -10.08 -2.94 -5.74
CA ARG A 217 -10.11 -3.98 -6.79
C ARG A 217 -9.70 -3.41 -8.14
N ASP A 218 -10.23 -2.24 -8.48
CA ASP A 218 -9.85 -1.47 -9.66
C ASP A 218 -8.33 -1.24 -9.63
N GLY A 219 -7.79 -0.77 -8.49
CA GLY A 219 -6.35 -0.56 -8.32
C GLY A 219 -5.51 -1.82 -8.53
N MET A 220 -5.97 -2.97 -8.02
CA MET A 220 -5.31 -4.27 -8.23
C MET A 220 -5.36 -4.73 -9.69
N MET A 221 -6.42 -4.36 -10.42
CA MET A 221 -6.54 -4.56 -11.86
C MET A 221 -5.77 -3.49 -12.68
N GLY A 222 -5.05 -2.59 -12.00
CA GLY A 222 -4.28 -1.51 -12.60
C GLY A 222 -5.05 -0.21 -12.81
N ASN A 223 -6.35 -0.17 -12.49
CA ASN A 223 -7.22 0.98 -12.69
C ASN A 223 -7.17 1.87 -11.46
N ARG A 224 -6.55 3.04 -11.57
CA ARG A 224 -6.52 3.97 -10.45
C ARG A 224 -7.83 4.72 -10.33
N ALA A 225 -8.66 4.25 -9.40
CA ALA A 225 -9.80 5.01 -8.93
C ALA A 225 -9.36 6.42 -8.48
N GLY A 226 -10.00 7.44 -9.03
CA GLY A 226 -9.74 8.83 -8.65
C GLY A 226 -10.05 9.09 -7.18
N LEU A 227 -9.44 10.13 -6.60
CA LEU A 227 -9.64 10.51 -5.19
C LEU A 227 -11.12 10.79 -4.86
N ALA A 228 -11.93 11.20 -5.85
CA ALA A 228 -13.36 11.40 -5.69
C ALA A 228 -14.11 10.15 -5.19
N THR A 229 -13.59 8.94 -5.43
CA THR A 229 -14.20 7.70 -4.94
C THR A 229 -14.25 7.59 -3.41
N PHE A 230 -13.43 8.38 -2.71
CA PHE A 230 -13.40 8.47 -1.24
C PHE A 230 -14.42 9.47 -0.67
N GLY A 231 -15.29 10.04 -1.51
CA GLY A 231 -16.31 11.03 -1.15
C GLY A 231 -15.74 12.44 -1.06
N ARG A 232 -16.49 13.36 -0.43
CA ARG A 232 -16.16 14.79 -0.37
C ARG A 232 -14.72 15.12 0.05
N PRO A 233 -14.13 14.48 1.09
CA PRO A 233 -12.73 14.76 1.44
C PRO A 233 -11.77 14.41 0.31
N GLY A 234 -11.99 13.28 -0.37
CA GLY A 234 -11.19 12.86 -1.50
C GLY A 234 -11.38 13.76 -2.73
N GLU A 235 -12.60 14.22 -2.99
CA GLU A 235 -12.88 15.24 -4.02
C GLU A 235 -12.11 16.53 -3.73
N CYS A 236 -12.19 17.04 -2.50
CA CYS A 236 -11.48 18.26 -2.09
C CYS A 236 -9.96 18.11 -2.24
N LEU A 237 -9.39 16.98 -1.81
CA LEU A 237 -7.97 16.67 -1.98
C LEU A 237 -7.58 16.48 -3.45
N GLY A 238 -8.51 16.03 -4.31
CA GLY A 238 -8.30 15.82 -5.74
C GLY A 238 -8.42 17.09 -6.59
N GLN A 239 -9.18 18.09 -6.14
CA GLN A 239 -9.36 19.36 -6.86
C GLN A 239 -8.05 20.03 -7.31
N PRO A 240 -6.99 20.18 -6.48
CA PRO A 240 -5.75 20.80 -6.95
C PRO A 240 -5.10 20.02 -8.11
N PHE A 241 -5.16 18.68 -8.08
CA PHE A 241 -4.66 17.83 -9.15
C PHE A 241 -5.47 18.01 -10.45
N GLU A 242 -6.80 18.05 -10.35
CA GLU A 242 -7.67 18.27 -11.51
C GLU A 242 -7.52 19.68 -12.09
N ARG A 243 -7.36 20.70 -11.26
CA ARG A 243 -7.11 22.09 -11.70
C ARG A 243 -5.78 22.19 -12.45
N ALA A 244 -4.72 21.59 -11.91
CA ALA A 244 -3.41 21.58 -12.56
C ALA A 244 -3.45 20.79 -13.88
N ALA A 245 -4.07 19.61 -13.91
CA ALA A 245 -4.23 18.82 -15.13
C ALA A 245 -5.08 19.55 -16.19
N SER A 246 -6.15 20.24 -15.76
CA SER A 246 -7.00 21.04 -16.66
C SER A 246 -6.27 22.26 -17.21
N ALA A 247 -5.48 22.95 -16.38
CA ALA A 247 -4.65 24.06 -16.83
C ALA A 247 -3.59 23.61 -17.83
N TRP A 248 -2.94 22.46 -17.58
CA TRP A 248 -2.01 21.85 -18.51
C TRP A 248 -2.68 21.45 -19.83
N LEU A 249 -3.87 20.83 -19.77
CA LEU A 249 -4.63 20.49 -20.98
C LEU A 249 -4.95 21.74 -21.81
N ARG A 250 -5.45 22.81 -21.17
CA ARG A 250 -5.69 24.10 -21.85
C ARG A 250 -4.41 24.66 -22.48
N HIS A 251 -3.28 24.58 -21.78
CA HIS A 251 -2.00 25.03 -22.29
C HIS A 251 -1.56 24.25 -23.54
N VAL A 252 -1.65 22.92 -23.52
CA VAL A 252 -1.25 22.07 -24.65
C VAL A 252 -2.21 22.26 -25.83
N LEU A 253 -3.51 22.47 -25.59
CA LEU A 253 -4.48 22.77 -26.64
C LEU A 253 -4.24 24.16 -27.27
N ALA A 254 -3.96 25.19 -26.45
CA ALA A 254 -3.66 26.53 -26.94
C ALA A 254 -2.38 26.62 -27.78
N ARG A 255 -1.44 25.69 -27.57
CA ARG A 255 -0.17 25.60 -28.33
C ARG A 255 -0.16 24.46 -29.36
N ALA A 256 -1.34 23.99 -29.77
CA ALA A 256 -1.45 22.92 -30.74
C ALA A 256 -0.84 23.32 -32.10
N ARG A 257 0.08 22.50 -32.61
CA ARG A 257 0.64 22.60 -33.96
C ARG A 257 0.37 21.30 -34.72
N ALA A 258 0.35 21.36 -36.05
CA ALA A 258 0.20 20.20 -36.93
C ALA A 258 1.51 19.38 -37.03
N THR A 259 2.16 19.12 -35.91
CA THR A 259 3.39 18.32 -35.84
C THR A 259 3.18 17.04 -35.03
N PRO A 260 3.86 15.93 -35.36
CA PRO A 260 3.70 14.67 -34.62
C PRO A 260 4.01 14.80 -33.14
N ALA A 261 5.00 15.63 -32.78
CA ALA A 261 5.35 15.91 -31.39
C ALA A 261 4.22 16.61 -30.64
N SER A 262 3.53 17.57 -31.28
CA SER A 262 2.39 18.27 -30.67
C SER A 262 1.17 17.36 -30.51
N VAL A 263 0.90 16.49 -31.49
CA VAL A 263 -0.16 15.47 -31.38
C VAL A 263 0.14 14.49 -30.26
N LEU A 264 1.39 14.01 -30.17
CA LEU A 264 1.80 13.07 -29.13
C LEU A 264 1.74 13.68 -27.72
N GLN A 265 2.06 14.97 -27.56
CA GLN A 265 1.92 15.69 -26.29
C GLN A 265 0.46 15.81 -25.83
N ARG A 266 -0.49 15.96 -26.76
CA ARG A 266 -1.93 15.90 -26.43
C ARG A 266 -2.36 14.48 -26.09
N ALA A 267 -1.91 13.52 -26.88
CA ALA A 267 -2.20 12.10 -26.66
C ALA A 267 -1.66 11.63 -25.30
N GLU A 268 -0.53 12.15 -24.84
CA GLU A 268 0.09 11.83 -23.54
C GLU A 268 -0.90 11.92 -22.37
N ILE A 269 -1.74 12.96 -22.37
CA ILE A 269 -2.74 13.21 -21.31
C ILE A 269 -3.76 12.06 -21.27
N VAL A 270 -4.23 11.61 -22.44
CA VAL A 270 -5.18 10.48 -22.55
C VAL A 270 -4.48 9.15 -22.26
N LEU A 271 -3.27 8.96 -22.78
CA LEU A 271 -2.49 7.73 -22.64
C LEU A 271 -2.18 7.38 -21.18
N HIS A 272 -1.77 8.39 -20.40
CA HIS A 272 -1.29 8.19 -19.04
C HIS A 272 -2.34 8.54 -17.98
N GLY A 273 -3.35 9.34 -18.31
CA GLY A 273 -4.47 9.69 -17.44
C GLY A 273 -4.02 10.13 -16.05
N GLN A 274 -4.40 9.35 -15.03
CA GLN A 274 -4.07 9.60 -13.62
C GLN A 274 -2.56 9.53 -13.31
N GLN A 275 -1.73 8.95 -14.19
CA GLN A 275 -0.28 8.85 -14.03
C GLN A 275 0.51 9.90 -14.80
N HIS A 276 -0.14 10.92 -15.34
CA HIS A 276 0.59 12.01 -15.99
C HIS A 276 1.59 12.62 -15.00
N TRP A 277 2.82 12.93 -15.46
CA TRP A 277 3.92 13.40 -14.60
C TRP A 277 3.53 14.57 -13.70
N LEU A 278 2.64 15.45 -14.16
CA LEU A 278 2.14 16.57 -13.36
C LEU A 278 1.41 16.10 -12.10
N ARG A 279 0.55 15.07 -12.21
CA ARG A 279 -0.16 14.50 -11.06
C ARG A 279 0.82 13.77 -10.15
N GLN A 280 1.82 13.10 -10.72
CA GLN A 280 2.88 12.44 -9.94
C GLN A 280 3.70 13.46 -9.16
N GLY A 281 4.17 14.54 -9.79
CA GLY A 281 4.93 15.61 -9.16
C GLY A 281 4.14 16.29 -8.05
N LEU A 282 2.86 16.60 -8.27
CA LEU A 282 1.97 17.09 -7.22
C LEU A 282 1.80 16.07 -6.08
N GLY A 283 1.72 14.78 -6.41
CA GLY A 283 1.62 13.71 -5.41
C GLY A 283 2.88 13.63 -4.54
N VAL A 284 4.06 13.74 -5.15
CA VAL A 284 5.34 13.83 -4.44
C VAL A 284 5.37 15.07 -3.55
N LEU A 285 4.99 16.25 -4.06
CA LEU A 285 4.94 17.48 -3.27
C LEU A 285 4.00 17.36 -2.06
N VAL A 286 2.83 16.75 -2.23
CA VAL A 286 1.90 16.47 -1.12
C VAL A 286 2.51 15.50 -0.12
N ALA A 287 3.17 14.43 -0.57
CA ALA A 287 3.86 13.49 0.30
C ALA A 287 4.99 14.15 1.09
N LEU A 288 5.77 15.02 0.45
CA LEU A 288 6.81 15.83 1.09
C LEU A 288 6.22 16.78 2.12
N ALA A 289 5.14 17.49 1.78
CA ALA A 289 4.45 18.38 2.70
C ALA A 289 3.91 17.64 3.93
N ILE A 290 3.30 16.46 3.73
CA ILE A 290 2.84 15.61 4.84
C ILE A 290 4.01 15.14 5.70
N THR A 291 5.12 14.74 5.08
CA THR A 291 6.33 14.29 5.80
C THR A 291 6.93 15.44 6.61
N ALA A 292 7.11 16.61 5.98
CA ALA A 292 7.62 17.81 6.63
C ALA A 292 6.71 18.27 7.78
N LEU A 293 5.38 18.24 7.58
CA LEU A 293 4.42 18.56 8.64
C LEU A 293 4.49 17.54 9.78
N SER A 294 4.53 16.25 9.47
CA SER A 294 4.62 15.19 10.49
C SER A 294 5.90 15.29 11.30
N PHE A 295 7.01 15.61 10.64
CA PHE A 295 8.31 15.79 11.29
C PHE A 295 8.37 17.09 12.09
N GLY A 296 7.89 18.21 11.53
CA GLY A 296 7.79 19.48 12.24
C GLY A 296 6.93 19.36 13.49
N LEU A 297 5.82 18.63 13.40
CA LEU A 297 4.98 18.31 14.55
C LEU A 297 5.72 17.43 15.56
N LEU A 298 6.42 16.39 15.11
CA LEU A 298 7.21 15.52 15.99
C LEU A 298 8.35 16.26 16.70
N LEU A 299 9.03 17.19 16.03
CA LEU A 299 10.05 18.04 16.64
C LEU A 299 9.47 19.05 17.63
N ALA A 300 8.37 19.71 17.25
CA ALA A 300 7.72 20.69 18.09
C ALA A 300 7.14 20.07 19.38
N MET A 301 6.79 18.78 19.35
CA MET A 301 6.11 18.10 20.45
C MET A 301 7.01 17.13 21.23
N GLY A 302 7.85 16.35 20.53
CA GLY A 302 8.48 15.16 21.09
C GLY A 302 9.69 15.41 21.98
N GLY A 303 10.20 16.65 22.07
CA GLY A 303 11.43 16.98 22.82
C GLY A 303 12.69 16.25 22.32
N LEU A 304 12.58 15.47 21.24
CA LEU A 304 13.69 14.81 20.58
C LEU A 304 14.46 15.89 19.81
N GLY A 305 15.77 15.99 20.08
CA GLY A 305 16.65 16.80 19.25
C GLY A 305 16.55 16.38 17.78
N PRO A 306 16.61 17.33 16.84
CA PRO A 306 16.40 17.07 15.42
C PRO A 306 17.29 15.93 14.89
N ASP A 307 18.53 15.86 15.34
CA ASP A 307 19.51 14.87 14.89
C ASP A 307 19.07 13.43 15.22
N LYS A 308 18.54 13.20 16.43
CA LYS A 308 18.05 11.86 16.84
C LYS A 308 16.79 11.46 16.08
N ALA A 309 15.89 12.42 15.86
CA ALA A 309 14.65 12.18 15.12
C ALA A 309 14.94 11.82 13.65
N TRP A 310 15.91 12.50 13.02
CA TRP A 310 16.36 12.17 11.67
C TRP A 310 17.03 10.81 11.61
N ALA A 311 18.03 10.55 12.44
CA ALA A 311 18.78 9.29 12.42
C ALA A 311 17.87 8.05 12.62
N GLN A 312 16.89 8.12 13.53
CA GLN A 312 16.00 6.99 13.81
C GLN A 312 14.88 6.83 12.76
N GLY A 313 14.39 7.93 12.20
CA GLY A 313 13.25 7.92 11.25
C GLY A 313 13.64 7.85 9.78
N ALA A 314 14.89 8.18 9.42
CA ALA A 314 15.29 8.40 8.03
C ALA A 314 15.09 7.18 7.14
N PHE A 315 15.37 5.96 7.63
CA PHE A 315 15.18 4.76 6.83
C PHE A 315 13.70 4.53 6.44
N GLY A 316 12.78 4.68 7.41
CA GLY A 316 11.34 4.57 7.16
C GLY A 316 10.83 5.68 6.24
N MET A 317 11.29 6.92 6.44
CA MET A 317 10.99 8.05 5.55
C MET A 317 11.52 7.81 4.14
N ALA A 318 12.73 7.28 4.00
CA ALA A 318 13.34 6.99 2.71
C ALA A 318 12.54 5.95 1.93
N ILE A 319 12.08 4.87 2.59
CA ILE A 319 11.18 3.89 1.98
C ILE A 319 9.86 4.55 1.56
N GLY A 320 9.28 5.41 2.40
CA GLY A 320 8.05 6.13 2.11
C GLY A 320 8.18 7.04 0.88
N VAL A 321 9.23 7.86 0.83
CA VAL A 321 9.57 8.76 -0.28
C VAL A 321 9.82 7.96 -1.56
N ALA A 322 10.65 6.91 -1.50
CA ALA A 322 10.94 6.06 -2.65
C ALA A 322 9.67 5.39 -3.19
N SER A 323 8.82 4.87 -2.30
CA SER A 323 7.55 4.26 -2.67
C SER A 323 6.60 5.26 -3.33
N ALA A 324 6.47 6.47 -2.77
CA ALA A 324 5.63 7.52 -3.34
C ALA A 324 6.13 7.98 -4.73
N GLY A 325 7.45 8.09 -4.89
CA GLY A 325 8.09 8.52 -6.14
C GLY A 325 8.04 7.49 -7.26
N PHE A 326 8.32 6.21 -6.98
CA PHE A 326 8.47 5.18 -8.02
C PHE A 326 7.18 4.42 -8.35
N ASN A 327 6.24 4.29 -7.41
CA ASN A 327 4.98 3.56 -7.66
C ASN A 327 4.19 4.05 -8.88
N PRO A 328 4.08 5.36 -9.16
CA PRO A 328 3.46 5.85 -10.38
C PRO A 328 4.14 5.35 -11.66
N SER A 329 5.47 5.38 -11.70
CA SER A 329 6.28 4.89 -12.83
C SER A 329 6.05 3.40 -13.08
N PHE A 330 6.08 2.57 -12.04
CA PHE A 330 5.84 1.13 -12.19
C PHE A 330 4.42 0.79 -12.63
N ALA A 331 3.46 1.69 -12.41
CA ALA A 331 2.07 1.52 -12.86
C ALA A 331 1.82 1.97 -14.32
N LEU A 332 2.77 2.68 -14.97
CA LEU A 332 2.57 3.19 -16.34
C LEU A 332 2.20 2.12 -17.38
N PRO A 333 2.85 0.95 -17.42
CA PRO A 333 2.49 -0.09 -18.39
C PRO A 333 1.06 -0.61 -18.21
N ASN A 334 0.60 -0.72 -16.95
CA ASN A 334 -0.76 -1.17 -16.66
C ASN A 334 -1.80 -0.16 -17.18
N MET A 335 -1.53 1.15 -17.04
CA MET A 335 -2.41 2.18 -17.58
C MET A 335 -2.45 2.18 -19.11
N LEU A 336 -1.30 2.02 -19.77
CA LEU A 336 -1.26 1.89 -21.22
C LEU A 336 -2.07 0.69 -21.72
N TRP A 337 -2.06 -0.41 -20.96
CA TRP A 337 -2.92 -1.54 -21.30
C TRP A 337 -4.40 -1.21 -21.16
N GLN A 338 -4.80 -0.49 -20.12
CA GLN A 338 -6.21 -0.18 -19.88
C GLN A 338 -6.77 0.81 -20.91
N SER A 339 -6.01 1.84 -21.24
CA SER A 339 -6.41 2.80 -22.28
C SER A 339 -6.18 2.26 -23.69
N ARG A 340 -5.84 0.98 -23.90
CA ARG A 340 -5.58 0.39 -25.24
C ARG A 340 -6.73 0.56 -26.24
N ARG A 341 -7.98 0.58 -25.75
CA ARG A 341 -9.18 0.79 -26.59
C ARG A 341 -9.30 2.24 -27.02
N GLU A 342 -9.13 3.18 -26.08
CA GLU A 342 -9.08 4.62 -26.35
C GLU A 342 -7.91 4.96 -27.27
N GLN A 343 -6.79 4.29 -27.08
CA GLN A 343 -5.59 4.37 -27.91
C GLN A 343 -5.81 3.93 -29.36
N ALA A 344 -6.68 2.94 -29.60
CA ALA A 344 -7.06 2.57 -30.95
C ALA A 344 -7.82 3.70 -31.65
N LEU A 345 -8.62 4.48 -30.91
CA LEU A 345 -9.30 5.68 -31.42
C LEU A 345 -8.30 6.82 -31.67
N LEU A 346 -7.29 6.99 -30.81
CA LEU A 346 -6.24 8.01 -30.99
C LEU A 346 -5.45 7.82 -32.30
N ARG A 347 -5.40 6.59 -32.85
CA ARG A 347 -4.78 6.33 -34.15
C ARG A 347 -5.53 6.96 -35.33
N LEU A 348 -6.81 7.24 -35.16
CA LEU A 348 -7.63 7.90 -36.18
C LEU A 348 -7.37 9.42 -36.21
N LEU A 349 -6.62 9.97 -35.25
CA LEU A 349 -6.32 11.39 -35.21
C LEU A 349 -5.32 11.79 -36.31
N PRO A 350 -5.58 12.89 -37.03
CA PRO A 350 -4.67 13.38 -38.05
C PRO A 350 -3.32 13.78 -37.42
N GLY A 351 -2.23 13.34 -38.04
CA GLY A 351 -0.86 13.62 -37.59
C GLY A 351 -0.33 12.76 -36.44
N MET A 352 -1.10 11.76 -35.99
CA MET A 352 -0.61 10.79 -34.98
C MET A 352 0.52 9.94 -35.59
N PRO A 353 1.70 9.84 -34.93
CA PRO A 353 2.78 9.00 -35.43
C PRO A 353 2.34 7.53 -35.51
N GLN A 354 2.87 6.81 -36.50
CA GLN A 354 2.58 5.39 -36.73
C GLN A 354 3.84 4.53 -36.67
N GLY A 355 3.65 3.21 -36.64
CA GLY A 355 4.74 2.23 -36.67
C GLY A 355 5.79 2.43 -35.55
N THR A 356 7.06 2.46 -35.96
CA THR A 356 8.22 2.58 -35.08
C THR A 356 8.32 3.97 -34.43
N ALA A 357 7.84 5.03 -35.10
CA ALA A 357 7.82 6.38 -34.55
C ALA A 357 6.91 6.49 -33.33
N MET A 358 5.75 5.82 -33.38
CA MET A 358 4.84 5.72 -32.22
C MET A 358 5.48 4.96 -31.06
N ASN A 359 6.13 3.82 -31.34
CA ASN A 359 6.85 3.04 -30.32
C ASN A 359 7.92 3.88 -29.61
N ARG A 360 8.74 4.61 -30.37
CA ARG A 360 9.76 5.52 -29.81
C ARG A 360 9.14 6.66 -29.02
N GLY A 361 8.06 7.27 -29.53
CA GLY A 361 7.36 8.36 -28.87
C GLY A 361 6.79 7.94 -27.50
N VAL A 362 6.06 6.82 -27.45
CA VAL A 362 5.49 6.29 -26.20
C VAL A 362 6.60 5.90 -25.22
N ALA A 363 7.64 5.19 -25.68
CA ALA A 363 8.76 4.80 -24.84
C ALA A 363 9.51 6.01 -24.27
N TRP A 364 9.71 7.05 -25.08
CA TRP A 364 10.33 8.30 -24.64
C TRP A 364 9.48 9.02 -23.58
N LEU A 365 8.15 9.09 -23.76
CA LEU A 365 7.26 9.68 -22.76
C LEU A 365 7.34 8.94 -21.42
N GLN A 366 7.30 7.61 -21.43
CA GLN A 366 7.42 6.81 -20.22
C GLN A 366 8.78 6.98 -19.54
N LEU A 367 9.86 7.01 -20.33
CA LEU A 367 11.21 7.23 -19.82
C LEU A 367 11.34 8.62 -19.21
N ARG A 368 10.79 9.66 -19.86
CA ARG A 368 10.75 11.03 -19.33
C ARG A 368 10.04 11.10 -17.98
N HIS A 369 8.88 10.46 -17.85
CA HIS A 369 8.14 10.42 -16.57
C HIS A 369 8.96 9.76 -15.47
N ALA A 370 9.60 8.64 -15.78
CA ALA A 370 10.38 7.92 -14.79
C ALA A 370 11.68 8.61 -14.44
N LEU A 371 12.35 9.27 -15.39
CA LEU A 371 13.51 10.10 -15.11
C LEU A 371 13.14 11.29 -14.23
N LEU A 372 12.02 11.97 -14.50
CA LEU A 372 11.54 13.06 -13.65
C LEU A 372 11.15 12.57 -12.25
N ALA A 373 10.44 11.45 -12.15
CA ALA A 373 10.12 10.84 -10.86
C ALA A 373 11.39 10.43 -10.10
N TRP A 374 12.37 9.84 -10.82
CA TRP A 374 13.66 9.46 -10.25
C TRP A 374 14.47 10.65 -9.77
N THR A 375 14.59 11.73 -10.55
CA THR A 375 15.37 12.91 -10.14
C THR A 375 14.77 13.56 -8.91
N LEU A 376 13.45 13.75 -8.86
CA LEU A 376 12.77 14.32 -7.69
C LEU A 376 12.96 13.42 -6.45
N THR A 377 12.79 12.11 -6.61
CA THR A 377 12.95 11.14 -5.52
C THR A 377 14.40 11.09 -5.03
N ALA A 378 15.37 11.04 -5.95
CA ALA A 378 16.79 11.02 -5.64
C ALA A 378 17.24 12.30 -4.93
N LEU A 379 16.72 13.46 -5.35
CA LEU A 379 17.01 14.74 -4.72
C LEU A 379 16.45 14.78 -3.29
N THR A 380 15.19 14.37 -3.09
CA THR A 380 14.61 14.25 -1.74
C THR A 380 15.41 13.28 -0.87
N LEU A 381 15.77 12.10 -1.40
CA LEU A 381 16.54 11.11 -0.65
C LEU A 381 17.95 11.59 -0.37
N GLY A 382 18.56 12.39 -1.24
CA GLY A 382 19.85 13.04 -1.00
C GLY A 382 19.78 14.05 0.14
N LEU A 383 18.74 14.88 0.18
CA LEU A 383 18.50 15.80 1.30
C LEU A 383 18.27 15.05 2.61
N LEU A 384 17.48 13.97 2.58
CA LEU A 384 17.22 13.13 3.74
C LEU A 384 18.48 12.40 4.21
N ALA A 385 19.27 11.85 3.29
CA ALA A 385 20.55 11.20 3.55
C ALA A 385 21.55 12.15 4.18
N TRP A 386 21.62 13.39 3.68
CA TRP A 386 22.45 14.44 4.25
C TRP A 386 22.00 14.82 5.67
N ALA A 387 20.69 15.03 5.87
CA ALA A 387 20.15 15.36 7.19
C ALA A 387 20.30 14.23 8.24
N ALA A 388 20.36 12.98 7.78
CA ALA A 388 20.49 11.80 8.64
C ALA A 388 21.92 11.24 8.75
N ASP A 389 22.89 11.87 8.07
CA ASP A 389 24.27 11.37 7.92
C ASP A 389 24.33 9.90 7.45
N ASP A 390 23.44 9.51 6.53
CA ASP A 390 23.37 8.17 5.96
C ASP A 390 23.19 8.21 4.44
N LEU A 391 24.32 8.35 3.72
CA LEU A 391 24.35 8.31 2.26
C LEU A 391 23.86 6.98 1.66
N ALA A 392 23.85 5.89 2.42
CA ALA A 392 23.38 4.58 1.93
C ALA A 392 21.87 4.59 1.61
N LEU A 393 21.10 5.58 2.07
CA LEU A 393 19.70 5.78 1.67
C LEU A 393 19.54 6.03 0.16
N LEU A 394 20.58 6.53 -0.51
CA LEU A 394 20.59 6.69 -1.98
C LEU A 394 20.48 5.34 -2.73
N CYS A 395 20.82 4.21 -2.09
CA CYS A 395 20.61 2.88 -2.66
C CYS A 395 19.14 2.63 -3.04
N LEU A 396 18.18 3.26 -2.35
CA LEU A 396 16.77 3.21 -2.73
C LEU A 396 16.56 3.89 -4.09
N ALA A 397 16.99 5.15 -4.28
CA ALA A 397 16.82 5.84 -5.56
C ALA A 397 17.47 5.10 -6.73
N PHE A 398 18.71 4.63 -6.53
CA PHE A 398 19.48 3.99 -7.60
C PHE A 398 19.07 2.53 -7.83
N GLY A 399 18.56 1.82 -6.82
CA GLY A 399 17.98 0.49 -7.01
C GLY A 399 16.74 0.49 -7.92
N ALA A 400 16.06 1.63 -8.08
CA ALA A 400 14.90 1.74 -8.97
C ALA A 400 15.26 1.91 -10.45
N LEU A 401 16.46 2.39 -10.79
CA LEU A 401 16.84 2.73 -12.18
C LEU A 401 16.80 1.53 -13.16
N PRO A 402 17.46 0.39 -12.89
CA PRO A 402 17.51 -0.71 -13.86
C PRO A 402 16.13 -1.35 -14.04
N LEU A 403 15.30 -1.30 -12.99
CA LEU A 403 13.92 -1.73 -13.04
C LEU A 403 13.06 -0.77 -13.85
N SER A 404 13.23 0.55 -13.66
CA SER A 404 12.52 1.55 -14.47
C SER A 404 12.86 1.38 -15.94
N ALA A 405 14.13 1.25 -16.30
CA ALA A 405 14.56 1.03 -17.69
C ALA A 405 13.99 -0.27 -18.27
N SER A 406 14.05 -1.38 -17.53
CA SER A 406 13.57 -2.68 -18.02
C SER A 406 12.05 -2.82 -18.05
N TRP A 407 11.34 -2.17 -17.13
CA TRP A 407 9.90 -2.28 -16.95
C TRP A 407 9.12 -1.34 -17.87
N LEU A 408 9.60 -0.11 -18.04
CA LEU A 408 8.93 0.91 -18.83
C LEU A 408 9.13 0.70 -20.32
N LEU A 409 10.32 0.26 -20.74
CA LEU A 409 10.63 0.01 -22.15
C LEU A 409 10.11 -1.35 -22.64
N ARG A 410 8.91 -1.74 -22.18
CA ARG A 410 8.20 -2.91 -22.68
C ARG A 410 7.45 -2.55 -23.96
N ALA A 411 7.58 -3.40 -24.97
CA ALA A 411 6.83 -3.26 -26.21
C ALA A 411 5.32 -3.28 -25.92
N PRO A 412 4.56 -2.20 -26.21
CA PRO A 412 3.14 -2.15 -25.86
C PRO A 412 2.30 -3.24 -26.54
N ALA A 413 2.69 -3.62 -27.76
CA ALA A 413 2.06 -4.71 -28.51
C ALA A 413 2.15 -6.10 -27.84
N ARG A 414 3.08 -6.28 -26.89
CA ARG A 414 3.31 -7.54 -26.15
C ARG A 414 2.89 -7.44 -24.68
N MET A 415 2.28 -6.34 -24.27
CA MET A 415 1.75 -6.23 -22.92
C MET A 415 0.67 -7.29 -22.71
N GLN A 416 0.58 -7.80 -21.49
CA GLN A 416 -0.49 -8.70 -21.08
C GLN A 416 -1.46 -7.95 -20.18
N ALA A 417 -2.61 -8.56 -19.92
CA ALA A 417 -3.56 -7.99 -18.98
C ALA A 417 -2.89 -7.78 -17.61
N PRO A 418 -3.05 -6.58 -17.02
CA PRO A 418 -2.53 -6.33 -15.68
C PRO A 418 -3.16 -7.33 -14.73
N SER A 419 -2.31 -7.88 -13.88
CA SER A 419 -2.68 -8.78 -12.80
C SER A 419 -2.07 -8.24 -11.52
N SER A 420 -2.46 -8.80 -10.38
CA SER A 420 -1.78 -8.49 -9.11
C SER A 420 -0.27 -8.75 -9.20
N TRP A 421 0.14 -9.70 -10.05
CA TRP A 421 1.55 -9.99 -10.30
C TRP A 421 2.30 -8.88 -11.00
N THR A 422 1.71 -8.30 -12.05
CA THR A 422 2.35 -7.20 -12.76
C THR A 422 2.41 -5.93 -11.90
N ALA A 423 1.60 -5.81 -10.85
CA ALA A 423 1.72 -4.74 -9.86
C ALA A 423 2.78 -5.01 -8.78
N VAL A 424 2.85 -6.23 -8.25
CA VAL A 424 3.73 -6.57 -7.11
C VAL A 424 5.19 -6.80 -7.51
N LEU A 425 5.41 -7.50 -8.63
CA LEU A 425 6.75 -7.90 -9.05
C LEU A 425 7.75 -6.74 -9.18
N PRO A 426 7.43 -5.58 -9.82
CA PRO A 426 8.39 -4.49 -9.91
C PRO A 426 8.71 -3.87 -8.55
N ILE A 427 7.75 -3.81 -7.63
CA ILE A 427 7.95 -3.30 -6.27
C ILE A 427 8.87 -4.23 -5.48
N LEU A 428 8.62 -5.55 -5.56
CA LEU A 428 9.45 -6.55 -4.89
C LEU A 428 10.89 -6.53 -5.42
N ALA A 429 11.06 -6.53 -6.75
CA ALA A 429 12.38 -6.45 -7.37
C ALA A 429 13.12 -5.18 -6.96
N PHE A 430 12.39 -4.06 -6.83
CA PHE A 430 12.92 -2.79 -6.37
C PHE A 430 13.43 -2.86 -4.94
N LEU A 431 12.61 -3.37 -4.02
CA LEU A 431 13.01 -3.53 -2.62
C LEU A 431 14.21 -4.47 -2.48
N LEU A 432 14.22 -5.59 -3.22
CA LEU A 432 15.34 -6.54 -3.20
C LEU A 432 16.64 -5.92 -3.75
N LEU A 433 16.57 -5.17 -4.85
CA LEU A 433 17.78 -4.55 -5.42
C LEU A 433 18.30 -3.43 -4.51
N ALA A 434 17.42 -2.56 -4.01
CA ALA A 434 17.79 -1.50 -3.08
C ALA A 434 18.37 -2.07 -1.78
N TRP A 435 17.76 -3.11 -1.23
CA TRP A 435 18.26 -3.80 -0.04
C TRP A 435 19.60 -4.49 -0.32
N GLY A 436 19.74 -5.16 -1.46
CA GLY A 436 21.00 -5.79 -1.87
C GLY A 436 22.14 -4.78 -1.97
N MET A 437 21.89 -3.61 -2.57
CA MET A 437 22.85 -2.51 -2.62
C MET A 437 23.18 -1.97 -1.21
N TYR A 438 22.17 -1.76 -0.37
CA TYR A 438 22.35 -1.30 1.01
C TYR A 438 23.18 -2.31 1.83
N ALA A 439 22.87 -3.59 1.73
CA ALA A 439 23.59 -4.67 2.40
C ALA A 439 25.03 -4.79 1.89
N ALA A 440 25.26 -4.71 0.58
CA ALA A 440 26.61 -4.71 0.02
C ALA A 440 27.44 -3.53 0.53
N ASN A 441 26.83 -2.35 0.66
CA ASN A 441 27.52 -1.19 1.22
C ASN A 441 27.82 -1.34 2.73
N ARG A 442 26.86 -1.85 3.52
CA ARG A 442 26.96 -1.88 4.99
C ARG A 442 27.63 -3.13 5.57
N LYS A 443 27.68 -4.23 4.83
CA LYS A 443 28.18 -5.53 5.30
C LYS A 443 29.39 -6.05 4.54
N LEU A 444 29.56 -5.63 3.29
CA LEU A 444 30.67 -6.04 2.44
C LEU A 444 31.61 -4.87 2.13
N ASP A 445 31.39 -3.72 2.78
CA ASP A 445 32.16 -2.47 2.62
C ASP A 445 32.36 -2.04 1.16
N VAL A 446 31.41 -2.39 0.28
CA VAL A 446 31.47 -1.99 -1.13
C VAL A 446 31.27 -0.47 -1.20
N PRO A 447 32.18 0.28 -1.85
CA PRO A 447 32.06 1.73 -1.95
C PRO A 447 30.72 2.14 -2.58
N LEU A 448 30.01 3.07 -1.93
CA LEU A 448 28.70 3.52 -2.40
C LEU A 448 28.76 4.01 -3.86
N ALA A 449 29.79 4.78 -4.22
CA ALA A 449 30.00 5.27 -5.58
C ALA A 449 30.07 4.13 -6.62
N ALA A 450 30.68 3.00 -6.28
CA ALA A 450 30.76 1.83 -7.16
C ALA A 450 29.37 1.19 -7.35
N LEU A 451 28.57 1.07 -6.29
CA LEU A 451 27.21 0.55 -6.36
C LEU A 451 26.28 1.46 -7.19
N LEU A 452 26.34 2.78 -6.96
CA LEU A 452 25.54 3.74 -7.71
C LEU A 452 25.96 3.75 -9.20
N GLY A 453 27.27 3.75 -9.46
CA GLY A 453 27.83 3.68 -10.81
C GLY A 453 27.43 2.40 -11.55
N ALA A 454 27.52 1.25 -10.87
CA ALA A 454 27.08 -0.03 -11.42
C ALA A 454 25.59 -0.04 -11.77
N SER A 455 24.75 0.56 -10.92
CA SER A 455 23.31 0.68 -11.21
C SER A 455 23.04 1.57 -12.43
N VAL A 456 23.73 2.70 -12.58
CA VAL A 456 23.61 3.57 -13.75
C VAL A 456 24.04 2.83 -15.02
N VAL A 457 25.20 2.17 -15.00
CA VAL A 457 25.70 1.38 -16.15
C VAL A 457 24.72 0.27 -16.52
N ALA A 458 24.24 -0.51 -15.54
CA ALA A 458 23.25 -1.55 -15.77
C ALA A 458 21.96 -0.99 -16.39
N SER A 459 21.52 0.17 -15.93
CA SER A 459 20.32 0.85 -16.44
C SER A 459 20.50 1.35 -17.88
N LEU A 460 21.67 1.89 -18.23
CA LEU A 460 21.99 2.31 -19.59
C LEU A 460 22.06 1.12 -20.54
N VAL A 461 22.75 0.04 -20.15
CA VAL A 461 22.85 -1.19 -20.95
C VAL A 461 21.46 -1.79 -21.19
N LEU A 462 20.67 -1.97 -20.13
CA LEU A 462 19.30 -2.46 -20.23
C LEU A 462 18.41 -1.52 -21.05
N GLY A 463 18.56 -0.21 -20.85
CA GLY A 463 17.84 0.82 -21.58
C GLY A 463 18.11 0.77 -23.08
N LEU A 464 19.38 0.74 -23.49
CA LEU A 464 19.80 0.64 -24.89
C LEU A 464 19.32 -0.66 -25.54
N TRP A 465 19.46 -1.79 -24.83
CA TRP A 465 18.97 -3.08 -25.32
C TRP A 465 17.44 -3.05 -25.51
N ARG A 466 16.69 -2.62 -24.50
CA ARG A 466 15.23 -2.53 -24.57
C ARG A 466 14.75 -1.51 -25.59
N TRP A 467 15.44 -0.38 -25.75
CA TRP A 467 15.13 0.61 -26.77
C TRP A 467 15.19 0.01 -28.18
N ARG A 468 16.22 -0.79 -28.47
CA ARG A 468 16.33 -1.53 -29.74
C ARG A 468 15.16 -2.51 -29.92
N VAL A 469 14.80 -3.24 -28.86
CA VAL A 469 13.65 -4.18 -28.88
C VAL A 469 12.33 -3.45 -29.16
N VAL A 470 12.09 -2.30 -28.50
CA VAL A 470 10.88 -1.49 -28.71
C VAL A 470 10.82 -0.92 -30.12
N CYS A 471 11.95 -0.48 -30.68
CA CYS A 471 12.02 0.02 -32.05
C CYS A 471 11.67 -1.07 -33.09
N ARG A 472 11.95 -2.35 -32.79
CA ARG A 472 11.64 -3.49 -33.66
C ARG A 472 10.30 -4.16 -33.34
N ALA A 473 9.63 -3.72 -32.28
CA ALA A 473 8.36 -4.31 -31.89
C ALA A 473 7.26 -3.97 -32.91
N PRO A 474 6.24 -4.84 -33.04
CA PRO A 474 5.05 -4.51 -33.80
C PRO A 474 4.47 -3.17 -33.33
N GLN A 475 3.77 -2.49 -34.24
CA GLN A 475 3.14 -1.22 -33.92
C GLN A 475 2.26 -1.40 -32.68
N PRO A 476 2.34 -0.48 -31.70
CA PRO A 476 1.53 -0.61 -30.52
C PRO A 476 0.08 -0.41 -30.94
N LEU A 477 -0.85 -1.21 -30.40
CA LEU A 477 -2.30 -0.94 -30.43
C LEU A 477 -2.98 -1.27 -31.76
N PRO A 478 -3.04 -2.53 -32.21
CA PRO A 478 -3.75 -2.88 -33.43
C PRO A 478 -5.21 -2.45 -33.34
N ALA A 479 -5.66 -1.61 -34.27
CA ALA A 479 -7.09 -1.40 -34.50
C ALA A 479 -7.64 -2.73 -35.02
N GLY A 480 -8.60 -3.33 -34.30
CA GLY A 480 -9.43 -4.39 -34.87
C GLY A 480 -8.89 -5.82 -34.87
N ARG A 481 -7.94 -6.21 -34.02
CA ARG A 481 -7.87 -7.64 -33.66
C ARG A 481 -8.99 -7.95 -32.67
N LEU A 482 -10.18 -8.21 -33.22
CA LEU A 482 -11.22 -9.01 -32.57
C LEU A 482 -10.53 -10.30 -32.13
N GLY A 483 -10.23 -10.38 -30.83
CA GLY A 483 -9.86 -11.63 -30.16
C GLY A 483 -11.11 -12.22 -29.56
#